data_AF-A0A9Q1KAY5-F1
#
_entry.id   AF-A0A9Q1KAY5-F1
#
_cell.length_a   1.000
_cell.length_b   1.000
_cell.length_c   1.000
_cell.angle_alpha   90.00
_cell.angle_beta   90.00
_cell.angle_gamma   90.00
#
_symmetry.space_group_name_H-M   'P 1'
#
loop_
_entity.id
_entity.type
_entity.pdbx_description
1 polymer ?
#
loop_
_entity_poly.entity_id
_entity_poly.type
_entity_poly.pdbx_seq_one_letter_code
_entity_poly.pdbx_strand_id
1 'polypeptide(L)'
;MAETKSRPIRTVALEMCYALKEDPRTKRRYLKSDNWISPNNSGNNDHNILFRPVRVDSNEVALRNLGNTRFWSRLTAQGQTNCLNADSTTARLEATLEVEELVLSRELIYNVRYRLQDAKIFDQSPLISHVTVSPMTKVTAKLIASKGNYDVPFSYTQRDILTDGTEVTYNKNDGLYSRGNIYNVDVELTEEPIKN
;
A
#
# COMPACT_ATOMS: atom_id res chain seq x y z
N MET A 1 25.18 -8.40 10.69
CA MET A 1 23.81 -8.18 11.21
C MET A 1 23.52 -6.70 11.04
N ALA A 2 22.72 -6.32 10.06
CA ALA A 2 22.43 -4.91 9.76
C ALA A 2 20.91 -4.74 9.60
N GLU A 3 20.33 -3.96 10.50
CA GLU A 3 18.91 -3.64 10.56
C GLU A 3 18.46 -2.92 9.29
N THR A 4 17.42 -3.45 8.67
CA THR A 4 16.77 -2.82 7.52
C THR A 4 15.78 -1.78 8.05
N LYS A 5 16.17 -0.51 8.10
CA LYS A 5 15.20 0.58 8.28
C LYS A 5 14.36 0.69 7.01
N SER A 6 13.18 0.08 7.06
CA SER A 6 12.08 0.33 6.12
C SER A 6 11.85 1.84 6.01
N ARG A 7 12.13 2.42 4.84
CA ARG A 7 11.75 3.80 4.57
C ARG A 7 10.23 3.82 4.37
N PRO A 8 9.49 4.70 5.04
CA PRO A 8 8.06 4.77 4.87
C PRO A 8 7.76 5.17 3.43
N ILE A 9 6.97 4.32 2.76
CA ILE A 9 6.32 4.65 1.50
C ILE A 9 5.61 5.99 1.74
N ARG A 10 6.05 7.04 1.04
CA ARG A 10 5.35 8.32 1.06
C ARG A 10 3.97 8.08 0.47
N THR A 11 2.95 7.99 1.32
CA THR A 11 1.56 8.12 0.92
C THR A 11 1.41 9.45 0.21
N VAL A 12 1.41 9.44 -1.12
CA VAL A 12 0.90 10.56 -1.90
C VAL A 12 -0.60 10.53 -1.65
N ALA A 13 -1.03 11.26 -0.63
CA ALA A 13 -2.44 11.55 -0.42
C ALA A 13 -2.87 12.41 -1.61
N LEU A 14 -3.31 11.75 -2.68
CA LEU A 14 -4.19 12.36 -3.66
C LEU A 14 -5.37 12.90 -2.85
N GLU A 15 -5.55 14.23 -2.85
CA GLU A 15 -6.73 14.91 -2.28
C GLU A 15 -7.97 14.58 -3.12
N MET A 16 -8.29 13.30 -3.23
CA MET A 16 -9.47 12.82 -3.91
C MET A 16 -10.61 12.85 -2.90
N CYS A 17 -11.66 13.55 -3.28
CA CYS A 17 -12.93 13.49 -2.58
C CYS A 17 -13.56 12.15 -2.91
N TYR A 18 -13.84 11.35 -1.89
CA TYR A 18 -14.51 10.08 -2.05
C TYR A 18 -16.00 10.31 -1.77
N ALA A 19 -16.83 9.66 -2.57
CA ALA A 19 -18.18 9.31 -2.15
C ALA A 19 -18.10 7.86 -1.64
N LEU A 20 -19.04 7.42 -0.79
CA LEU A 20 -19.23 5.98 -0.54
C LEU A 20 -19.40 5.26 -1.91
N LYS A 21 -19.41 3.93 -2.04
CA LYS A 21 -19.86 3.28 -3.29
C LYS A 21 -21.24 2.66 -3.05
N GLU A 22 -22.05 2.68 -4.11
CA GLU A 22 -23.40 2.15 -4.19
C GLU A 22 -23.43 0.68 -3.75
N ASP A 23 -24.38 0.28 -2.89
CA ASP A 23 -24.79 -1.13 -2.84
C ASP A 23 -25.48 -1.44 -4.18
N PRO A 24 -25.00 -2.42 -4.97
CA PRO A 24 -25.55 -2.76 -6.29
C PRO A 24 -27.07 -3.02 -6.27
N ARG A 25 -27.63 -3.36 -5.10
CA ARG A 25 -29.04 -3.65 -4.90
C ARG A 25 -29.91 -2.42 -4.67
N THR A 26 -29.36 -1.30 -4.16
CA THR A 26 -30.20 -0.25 -3.54
C THR A 26 -29.99 1.19 -4.02
N LYS A 27 -28.94 1.52 -4.80
CA LYS A 27 -28.82 2.77 -5.60
C LYS A 27 -29.14 4.13 -4.90
N ARG A 28 -28.64 4.43 -3.68
CA ARG A 28 -29.16 5.59 -2.87
C ARG A 28 -28.14 6.28 -1.92
N ARG A 29 -28.16 7.63 -1.76
CA ARG A 29 -27.38 8.53 -0.82
C ARG A 29 -28.00 9.93 -0.53
N TYR A 30 -28.12 10.34 0.75
CA TYR A 30 -28.25 11.76 1.20
C TYR A 30 -27.94 12.03 2.67
N LEU A 31 -27.83 13.32 3.02
CA LEU A 31 -27.91 13.88 4.37
C LEU A 31 -29.37 14.29 4.73
N LYS A 32 -29.85 13.96 5.94
CA LYS A 32 -31.03 14.62 6.54
C LYS A 32 -30.58 15.94 7.20
N SER A 33 -31.47 16.93 7.34
CA SER A 33 -31.22 18.26 7.94
C SER A 33 -30.45 18.30 9.28
N ASP A 34 -30.29 17.17 9.97
CA ASP A 34 -29.64 17.03 11.27
C ASP A 34 -28.29 16.27 11.20
N ASN A 35 -27.56 16.42 10.09
CA ASN A 35 -26.25 15.79 9.82
C ASN A 35 -26.24 14.24 9.74
N TRP A 36 -27.41 13.59 9.73
CA TRP A 36 -27.51 12.13 9.58
C TRP A 36 -27.20 11.69 8.16
N ILE A 37 -26.33 10.68 8.03
CA ILE A 37 -25.97 10.06 6.76
C ILE A 37 -26.95 8.91 6.49
N SER A 38 -27.70 8.97 5.40
CA SER A 38 -28.74 7.98 5.06
C SER A 38 -28.71 7.60 3.57
N PRO A 39 -29.12 6.38 3.18
CA PRO A 39 -29.23 6.01 1.77
C PRO A 39 -30.58 6.47 1.18
N ASN A 40 -30.65 7.59 0.43
CA ASN A 40 -31.85 7.95 -0.38
C ASN A 40 -31.50 8.71 -1.71
N ASN A 41 -32.37 8.89 -2.71
CA ASN A 41 -32.03 9.29 -4.10
C ASN A 41 -32.22 10.79 -4.47
N SER A 42 -31.12 11.56 -4.69
CA SER A 42 -30.99 12.63 -5.72
C SER A 42 -29.59 13.26 -5.76
N GLY A 43 -29.27 13.78 -6.94
CA GLY A 43 -28.40 14.95 -7.14
C GLY A 43 -26.94 14.81 -6.73
N ASN A 44 -26.08 14.39 -7.67
CA ASN A 44 -24.67 14.06 -7.49
C ASN A 44 -23.69 15.19 -7.04
N ASN A 45 -24.16 16.37 -6.60
CA ASN A 45 -23.29 17.52 -6.31
C ASN A 45 -23.45 18.09 -4.88
N ASP A 46 -24.12 17.37 -3.99
CA ASP A 46 -24.24 17.82 -2.60
C ASP A 46 -22.91 17.63 -1.86
N HIS A 47 -22.24 18.74 -1.51
CA HIS A 47 -20.99 18.72 -0.75
C HIS A 47 -21.15 18.03 0.62
N ASN A 48 -22.40 17.86 1.08
CA ASN A 48 -22.74 17.15 2.32
C ASN A 48 -22.58 15.62 2.24
N ILE A 49 -22.50 15.02 1.05
CA ILE A 49 -22.26 13.57 0.89
C ILE A 49 -20.84 13.22 0.45
N LEU A 50 -20.04 14.25 0.14
CA LEU A 50 -18.63 14.11 -0.19
C LEU A 50 -17.80 14.13 1.10
N PHE A 51 -16.76 13.32 1.14
CA PHE A 51 -15.82 13.29 2.24
C PHE A 51 -14.39 13.13 1.75
N ARG A 52 -13.46 13.49 2.63
CA ARG A 52 -12.05 13.14 2.51
C ARG A 52 -11.67 12.15 3.61
N PRO A 53 -11.02 11.01 3.28
CA PRO A 53 -10.45 10.15 4.29
C PRO A 53 -9.26 10.85 4.97
N VAL A 54 -9.19 10.72 6.27
CA VAL A 54 -8.09 11.21 7.11
C VAL A 54 -7.50 9.99 7.80
N ARG A 55 -6.23 9.71 7.52
CA ARG A 55 -5.52 8.62 8.17
C ARG A 55 -5.40 8.90 9.67
N VAL A 56 -5.87 7.96 10.50
CA VAL A 56 -5.75 8.02 11.96
C VAL A 56 -4.57 7.14 12.40
N ASP A 57 -4.53 5.89 11.92
CA ASP A 57 -3.44 4.93 12.18
C ASP A 57 -3.17 4.04 10.94
N SER A 58 -2.66 2.83 11.14
CA SER A 58 -2.31 1.83 10.12
C SER A 58 -3.54 1.24 9.45
N ASN A 59 -4.57 0.84 10.21
CA ASN A 59 -5.84 0.28 9.70
C ASN A 59 -7.07 1.16 10.00
N GLU A 60 -6.86 2.36 10.54
CA GLU A 60 -7.92 3.24 11.00
C GLU A 60 -8.01 4.52 10.18
N VAL A 61 -9.22 4.88 9.80
CA VAL A 61 -9.55 6.07 9.03
C VAL A 61 -10.69 6.86 9.69
N ALA A 62 -10.64 8.18 9.58
CA ALA A 62 -11.77 9.05 9.86
C ALA A 62 -12.26 9.69 8.56
N LEU A 63 -13.55 9.96 8.45
CA LEU A 63 -14.13 10.55 7.23
C LEU A 63 -14.54 11.99 7.53
N ARG A 64 -13.87 12.97 6.90
CA ARG A 64 -14.21 14.38 7.06
C ARG A 64 -15.18 14.81 5.96
N ASN A 65 -16.37 15.22 6.35
CA ASN A 65 -17.39 15.80 5.49
C ASN A 65 -16.88 17.10 4.82
N LEU A 66 -17.14 17.29 3.54
CA LEU A 66 -16.69 18.50 2.83
C LEU A 66 -17.63 19.69 2.99
N GLY A 67 -18.94 19.46 3.16
CA GLY A 67 -19.94 20.51 3.33
C GLY A 67 -19.84 21.22 4.67
N ASN A 68 -19.61 20.49 5.77
CA ASN A 68 -19.57 21.06 7.12
C ASN A 68 -18.21 20.93 7.83
N THR A 69 -17.21 20.30 7.20
CA THR A 69 -15.84 20.10 7.71
C THR A 69 -15.70 19.25 8.98
N ARG A 70 -16.80 18.66 9.46
CA ARG A 70 -16.85 17.77 10.62
C ARG A 70 -16.58 16.32 10.21
N PHE A 71 -16.32 15.47 11.19
CA PHE A 71 -16.08 14.05 11.01
C PHE A 71 -17.38 13.27 11.13
N TRP A 72 -17.46 12.21 10.33
CA TRP A 72 -18.50 11.21 10.48
C TRP A 72 -18.22 10.38 11.72
N SER A 73 -19.24 10.12 12.51
CA SER A 73 -19.17 9.33 13.73
C SER A 73 -20.43 8.51 13.95
N ARG A 74 -20.30 7.45 14.75
CA ARG A 74 -21.45 6.75 15.33
C ARG A 74 -22.12 7.67 16.36
N LEU A 75 -23.42 7.91 16.22
CA LEU A 75 -24.21 8.75 17.13
C LEU A 75 -25.54 8.07 17.50
N THR A 76 -25.96 8.27 18.75
CA THR A 76 -27.30 7.90 19.25
C THR A 76 -28.02 9.16 19.69
N ALA A 77 -28.96 9.65 18.87
CA ALA A 77 -29.73 10.86 19.13
C ALA A 77 -31.00 10.89 18.27
N GLN A 78 -31.99 11.72 18.63
CA GLN A 78 -33.20 11.96 17.82
C GLN A 78 -33.94 10.67 17.40
N GLY A 79 -33.99 9.68 18.29
CA GLY A 79 -34.63 8.37 18.04
C GLY A 79 -33.81 7.42 17.16
N GLN A 80 -32.59 7.79 16.76
CA GLN A 80 -31.66 6.94 16.03
C GLN A 80 -30.60 6.40 16.98
N THR A 81 -30.26 5.11 16.84
CA THR A 81 -29.30 4.42 17.72
C THR A 81 -28.12 3.94 16.89
N ASN A 82 -26.91 4.35 17.27
CA ASN A 82 -25.66 3.95 16.63
C ASN A 82 -25.64 4.19 15.10
N CYS A 83 -26.28 5.27 14.63
CA CYS A 83 -26.31 5.62 13.21
C CYS A 83 -25.14 6.54 12.84
N LEU A 84 -24.84 6.62 11.55
CA LEU A 84 -23.75 7.44 11.02
C LEU A 84 -24.17 8.91 10.91
N ASN A 85 -23.42 9.81 11.54
CA ASN A 85 -23.72 11.24 11.59
C ASN A 85 -22.45 12.08 11.37
N ALA A 86 -22.56 13.21 10.66
CA ALA A 86 -21.44 14.09 10.33
C ALA A 86 -21.29 15.30 11.27
N ASP A 87 -21.42 15.12 12.59
CA ASP A 87 -21.37 16.22 13.57
C ASP A 87 -20.12 16.23 14.46
N SER A 88 -19.29 15.18 14.42
CA SER A 88 -18.12 15.11 15.30
C SER A 88 -17.07 16.15 14.93
N THR A 89 -16.54 16.88 15.90
CA THR A 89 -15.43 17.81 15.67
C THR A 89 -14.06 17.14 15.78
N THR A 90 -13.99 15.86 16.19
CA THR A 90 -12.74 15.12 16.40
C THR A 90 -12.72 13.80 15.63
N ALA A 91 -11.54 13.40 15.17
CA ALA A 91 -11.29 12.14 14.45
C ALA A 91 -10.88 11.00 15.40
N ARG A 92 -11.53 10.88 16.55
CA ARG A 92 -11.24 9.86 17.57
C ARG A 92 -12.52 9.17 18.01
N LEU A 93 -12.38 8.05 18.73
CA LEU A 93 -13.48 7.29 19.32
C LEU A 93 -14.52 6.91 18.27
N GLU A 94 -15.77 7.38 18.40
CA GLU A 94 -16.87 7.05 17.51
C GLU A 94 -16.68 7.53 16.07
N ALA A 95 -15.71 8.42 15.81
CA ALA A 95 -15.36 8.91 14.47
C ALA A 95 -14.27 8.10 13.77
N THR A 96 -13.70 7.11 14.44
CA THR A 96 -12.70 6.20 13.87
C THR A 96 -13.40 4.98 13.27
N LEU A 97 -13.05 4.66 12.03
CA LEU A 97 -13.50 3.44 11.36
C LEU A 97 -12.30 2.55 11.07
N GLU A 98 -12.45 1.27 11.40
CA GLU A 98 -11.53 0.23 10.94
C GLU A 98 -11.89 -0.16 9.50
N VAL A 99 -10.89 -0.28 8.63
CA VAL A 99 -11.09 -0.69 7.24
C VAL A 99 -10.94 -2.19 7.14
N GLU A 100 -12.02 -2.88 6.75
CA GLU A 100 -12.00 -4.31 6.45
C GLU A 100 -12.20 -4.56 4.95
N GLU A 101 -11.35 -5.40 4.36
CA GLU A 101 -11.60 -5.93 3.02
C GLU A 101 -12.65 -7.04 3.08
N LEU A 102 -13.78 -6.89 2.38
CA LEU A 102 -14.86 -7.89 2.33
C LEU A 102 -14.57 -9.02 1.34
N VAL A 103 -13.43 -9.68 1.49
CA VAL A 103 -12.97 -10.75 0.58
C VAL A 103 -12.86 -12.07 1.36
N LEU A 104 -13.64 -13.06 0.94
CA LEU A 104 -13.65 -14.41 1.50
C LEU A 104 -12.41 -15.21 1.06
N SER A 105 -12.07 -15.13 -0.22
CA SER A 105 -10.84 -15.72 -0.76
C SER A 105 -10.31 -14.89 -1.90
N ARG A 106 -8.98 -14.81 -1.98
CA ARG A 106 -8.26 -14.14 -3.06
C ARG A 106 -7.39 -15.15 -3.78
N GLU A 107 -7.62 -15.28 -5.07
CA GLU A 107 -6.75 -16.06 -5.95
C GLU A 107 -5.90 -15.09 -6.78
N LEU A 108 -4.60 -15.36 -6.86
CA LEU A 108 -3.67 -14.61 -7.72
C LEU A 108 -3.73 -15.25 -9.11
N ILE A 109 -4.41 -14.57 -10.03
CA ILE A 109 -5.07 -15.20 -11.18
C ILE A 109 -4.33 -14.81 -12.44
N TYR A 110 -3.26 -15.54 -12.77
CA TYR A 110 -2.61 -15.63 -14.08
C TYR A 110 -2.30 -14.31 -14.85
N ASN A 111 -1.59 -14.42 -16.00
CA ASN A 111 -1.20 -13.27 -16.84
C ASN A 111 -0.37 -12.18 -16.15
N VAL A 112 0.53 -12.55 -15.23
CA VAL A 112 1.52 -11.61 -14.72
C VAL A 112 2.38 -11.12 -15.88
N ARG A 113 2.35 -9.81 -16.15
CA ARG A 113 3.12 -9.18 -17.22
C ARG A 113 4.08 -8.17 -16.63
N TYR A 114 5.36 -8.53 -16.63
CA TYR A 114 6.44 -7.64 -16.21
C TYR A 114 6.71 -6.58 -17.28
N ARG A 115 6.77 -5.31 -16.87
CA ARG A 115 7.15 -4.19 -17.73
C ARG A 115 8.65 -3.95 -17.60
N LEU A 116 9.44 -4.82 -18.23
CA LEU A 116 10.90 -4.77 -18.15
C LEU A 116 11.49 -3.45 -18.68
N GLN A 117 10.82 -2.82 -19.64
CA GLN A 117 11.19 -1.49 -20.16
C GLN A 117 11.05 -0.35 -19.13
N ASP A 118 10.17 -0.54 -18.13
CA ASP A 118 9.98 0.41 -17.03
C ASP A 118 10.81 0.01 -15.80
N ALA A 119 11.63 -1.03 -15.91
CA ALA A 119 12.43 -1.52 -14.80
C ALA A 119 13.52 -0.50 -14.45
N LYS A 120 13.67 -0.25 -13.16
CA LYS A 120 14.68 0.69 -12.65
C LYS A 120 15.72 -0.08 -11.87
N ILE A 121 16.99 0.08 -12.25
CA ILE A 121 18.14 -0.36 -11.46
C ILE A 121 18.69 0.84 -10.70
N PHE A 122 18.93 0.68 -9.40
CA PHE A 122 19.40 1.74 -8.52
C PHE A 122 20.28 1.20 -7.39
N ASP A 123 20.90 2.11 -6.63
CA ASP A 123 21.83 1.81 -5.53
C ASP A 123 22.97 0.86 -5.93
N GLN A 124 23.51 1.09 -7.13
CA GLN A 124 24.65 0.34 -7.63
C GLN A 124 25.90 0.69 -6.83
N SER A 125 26.54 -0.33 -6.24
CA SER A 125 27.78 -0.15 -5.46
C SER A 125 28.74 -1.31 -5.67
N PRO A 126 30.06 -1.06 -5.65
CA PRO A 126 31.05 -2.12 -5.68
C PRO A 126 31.05 -2.88 -4.34
N LEU A 127 31.01 -4.20 -4.42
CA LEU A 127 31.20 -5.13 -3.32
C LEU A 127 32.63 -5.65 -3.40
N ILE A 128 33.40 -5.42 -2.33
CA ILE A 128 34.77 -5.93 -2.18
C ILE A 128 34.80 -6.87 -0.97
N SER A 129 35.27 -8.10 -1.15
CA SER A 129 35.44 -9.07 -0.08
C SER A 129 36.83 -9.72 -0.10
N HIS A 130 37.36 -10.00 1.08
CA HIS A 130 38.65 -10.63 1.31
C HIS A 130 38.45 -12.05 1.82
N VAL A 131 39.22 -13.00 1.28
CA VAL A 131 39.21 -14.40 1.75
C VAL A 131 40.41 -14.64 2.66
N THR A 132 40.21 -15.35 3.77
CA THR A 132 41.26 -15.80 4.67
C THR A 132 41.81 -17.16 4.23
N VAL A 133 43.14 -17.30 4.23
CA VAL A 133 43.83 -18.54 3.85
C VAL A 133 44.61 -19.15 5.02
N SER A 134 44.92 -20.44 4.90
CA SER A 134 45.58 -21.24 5.95
C SER A 134 47.05 -20.85 6.16
N PRO A 135 47.66 -21.19 7.32
CA PRO A 135 49.04 -20.86 7.63
C PRO A 135 50.02 -21.33 6.55
N MET A 136 51.11 -20.57 6.36
CA MET A 136 52.17 -20.80 5.36
C MET A 136 51.80 -20.57 3.87
N THR A 137 50.70 -19.88 3.59
CA THR A 137 50.41 -19.32 2.24
C THR A 137 49.88 -17.90 2.36
N LYS A 138 50.31 -16.98 1.49
CA LYS A 138 49.71 -15.64 1.35
C LYS A 138 49.05 -15.53 -0.01
N VAL A 139 47.73 -15.69 -0.02
CA VAL A 139 46.89 -15.45 -1.21
C VAL A 139 45.87 -14.39 -0.84
N THR A 140 45.89 -13.28 -1.58
CA THR A 140 44.84 -12.26 -1.48
C THR A 140 43.87 -12.50 -2.63
N ALA A 141 42.69 -13.04 -2.32
CA ALA A 141 41.58 -13.07 -3.24
C ALA A 141 40.70 -11.85 -3.00
N LYS A 142 40.53 -11.01 -4.03
CA LYS A 142 39.66 -9.84 -4.01
C LYS A 142 38.48 -10.12 -4.94
N LEU A 143 37.31 -10.30 -4.35
CA LEU A 143 36.05 -10.36 -5.08
C LEU A 143 35.63 -8.92 -5.38
N ILE A 144 35.47 -8.56 -6.65
CA ILE A 144 34.93 -7.27 -7.08
C ILE A 144 33.61 -7.55 -7.78
N ALA A 145 32.51 -7.06 -7.24
CA ALA A 145 31.21 -7.25 -7.85
C ALA A 145 30.36 -5.98 -7.79
N SER A 146 29.40 -5.81 -8.70
CA SER A 146 28.41 -4.75 -8.62
C SER A 146 27.15 -5.30 -7.96
N LYS A 147 26.72 -4.71 -6.85
CA LYS A 147 25.41 -4.97 -6.25
C LYS A 147 24.44 -3.90 -6.73
N GLY A 148 23.36 -4.29 -7.40
CA GLY A 148 22.29 -3.39 -7.81
C GLY A 148 20.94 -3.86 -7.29
N ASN A 149 20.13 -2.93 -6.80
CA ASN A 149 18.71 -3.17 -6.55
C ASN A 149 17.90 -2.86 -7.80
N TYR A 150 16.79 -3.55 -7.99
CA TYR A 150 15.92 -3.34 -9.13
C TYR A 150 14.45 -3.45 -8.74
N ASP A 151 13.68 -2.53 -9.30
CA ASP A 151 12.23 -2.48 -9.21
C ASP A 151 11.66 -2.76 -10.60
N VAL A 152 10.80 -3.78 -10.71
CA VAL A 152 10.12 -4.14 -11.95
C VAL A 152 8.62 -4.00 -11.77
N PRO A 153 8.00 -2.97 -12.37
CA PRO A 153 6.55 -2.86 -12.39
C PRO A 153 5.91 -4.03 -13.14
N PHE A 154 4.78 -4.53 -12.67
CA PHE A 154 4.02 -5.58 -13.33
C PHE A 154 2.52 -5.33 -13.27
N SER A 155 1.78 -5.95 -14.17
CA SER A 155 0.32 -6.05 -14.09
C SER A 155 -0.11 -7.50 -13.89
N TYR A 156 -1.27 -7.69 -13.29
CA TYR A 156 -1.83 -9.00 -12.98
C TYR A 156 -3.36 -8.94 -12.99
N THR A 157 -3.98 -10.12 -13.09
CA THR A 157 -5.42 -10.25 -12.85
C THR A 157 -5.65 -10.81 -11.45
N GLN A 158 -6.61 -10.25 -10.73
CA GLN A 158 -7.00 -10.67 -9.39
C GLN A 158 -8.46 -11.11 -9.41
N ARG A 159 -8.76 -12.26 -8.83
CA ARG A 159 -10.13 -12.75 -8.66
C ARG A 159 -10.40 -12.86 -7.17
N ASP A 160 -11.40 -12.14 -6.72
CA ASP A 160 -11.86 -12.15 -5.34
C ASP A 160 -13.25 -12.80 -5.29
N ILE A 161 -13.44 -13.69 -4.32
CA ILE A 161 -14.77 -14.16 -3.89
C ILE A 161 -15.14 -13.29 -2.70
N LEU A 162 -16.22 -12.52 -2.82
CA LEU A 162 -16.73 -11.65 -1.75
C LEU A 162 -17.47 -12.47 -0.69
N THR A 163 -17.73 -11.86 0.46
CA THR A 163 -18.41 -12.51 1.59
C THR A 163 -19.84 -12.97 1.27
N ASP A 164 -20.50 -12.39 0.26
CA ASP A 164 -21.80 -12.83 -0.23
C ASP A 164 -21.72 -13.93 -1.32
N GLY A 165 -20.52 -14.44 -1.61
CA GLY A 165 -20.25 -15.43 -2.64
C GLY A 165 -20.10 -14.85 -4.06
N THR A 166 -20.29 -13.54 -4.24
CA THR A 166 -20.09 -12.88 -5.54
C THR A 166 -18.63 -12.95 -5.94
N GLU A 167 -18.39 -13.26 -7.21
CA GLU A 167 -17.06 -13.28 -7.78
C GLU A 167 -16.78 -11.99 -8.56
N VAL A 168 -15.65 -11.35 -8.27
CA VAL A 168 -15.23 -10.12 -8.96
C VAL A 168 -13.80 -10.27 -9.45
N THR A 169 -13.59 -9.94 -10.72
CA THR A 169 -12.26 -9.96 -11.36
C THR A 169 -11.77 -8.54 -11.65
N TYR A 170 -10.53 -8.26 -11.28
CA TYR A 170 -9.88 -6.96 -11.45
C TYR A 170 -8.62 -7.08 -12.30
N ASN A 171 -8.44 -6.15 -13.24
CA ASN A 171 -7.16 -5.93 -13.90
C ASN A 171 -6.36 -4.91 -13.08
N LYS A 172 -5.22 -5.35 -12.53
CA LYS A 172 -4.36 -4.57 -11.63
C LYS A 172 -3.06 -4.21 -12.35
N ASN A 173 -2.70 -2.93 -12.32
CA ASN A 173 -1.50 -2.39 -12.99
C ASN A 173 -0.44 -1.87 -11.99
N ASP A 174 -0.65 -2.11 -10.70
CA ASP A 174 0.05 -1.55 -9.56
C ASP A 174 1.12 -2.47 -8.95
N GLY A 175 1.34 -3.65 -9.55
CA GLY A 175 2.34 -4.60 -9.07
C GLY A 175 3.76 -4.02 -9.17
N LEU A 176 4.58 -4.29 -8.14
CA LEU A 176 6.00 -3.92 -8.10
C LEU A 176 6.81 -5.07 -7.54
N TYR A 177 7.79 -5.55 -8.30
CA TYR A 177 8.74 -6.57 -7.85
C TYR A 177 10.09 -5.94 -7.54
N SER A 178 10.48 -5.96 -6.27
CA SER A 178 11.73 -5.36 -5.79
C SER A 178 12.70 -6.44 -5.32
N ARG A 179 13.91 -6.49 -5.89
CA ARG A 179 14.99 -7.37 -5.43
C ARG A 179 16.37 -6.76 -5.66
N GLY A 180 17.38 -7.36 -5.06
CA GLY A 180 18.80 -7.05 -5.35
C GLY A 180 19.48 -8.21 -6.07
N ASN A 181 20.38 -7.89 -6.99
CA ASN A 181 21.28 -8.86 -7.61
C ASN A 181 22.74 -8.39 -7.54
N ILE A 182 23.66 -9.35 -7.60
CA ILE A 182 25.10 -9.14 -7.72
C ILE A 182 25.50 -9.58 -9.14
N TYR A 183 26.14 -8.70 -9.89
CA TYR A 183 26.58 -8.93 -11.27
C TYR A 183 27.94 -8.27 -11.50
N ASN A 184 28.56 -8.50 -12.67
CA ASN A 184 29.95 -8.07 -12.97
C ASN A 184 30.94 -8.56 -11.91
N VAL A 185 31.01 -9.88 -11.73
CA VAL A 185 31.85 -10.51 -10.72
C VAL A 185 33.23 -10.79 -11.33
N ASP A 186 34.23 -10.08 -10.83
CA ASP A 186 35.65 -10.32 -11.10
C ASP A 186 36.34 -10.83 -9.84
N VAL A 187 37.29 -11.76 -10.04
CA VAL A 187 38.09 -12.32 -8.95
C VAL A 187 39.55 -12.05 -9.27
N GLU A 188 40.18 -11.17 -8.50
CA GLU A 188 41.62 -10.93 -8.57
C GLU A 188 42.32 -11.81 -7.54
N LEU A 189 43.26 -12.63 -7.99
CA LEU A 189 44.14 -13.43 -7.13
C LEU A 189 45.53 -12.83 -7.13
N THR A 190 46.05 -12.51 -5.96
CA THR A 190 47.45 -12.11 -5.78
C THR A 190 48.13 -13.12 -4.87
N GLU A 191 49.11 -13.83 -5.42
CA GLU A 191 49.93 -14.79 -4.69
C GLU A 191 51.25 -14.14 -4.31
N GLU A 192 51.63 -14.26 -3.04
CA GLU A 192 52.93 -13.79 -2.56
C GLU A 192 53.69 -14.96 -1.90
N PRO A 193 54.94 -15.25 -2.32
CA PRO A 193 55.76 -16.23 -1.63
C PRO A 193 56.12 -15.71 -0.23
N ILE A 194 55.91 -16.54 0.78
CA ILE A 194 56.34 -16.24 2.14
C ILE A 194 57.87 -16.43 2.17
N LYS A 195 58.60 -15.33 2.34
CA LYS A 195 60.07 -15.38 2.51
C LYS A 195 60.37 -15.86 3.93
N ASN A 196 61.18 -16.91 4.02
CA ASN A 196 61.73 -17.44 5.28
C ASN A 196 62.68 -16.44 5.95
#